data_AF-A0A519RP80-F1
#
_entry.id   AF-A0A519RP80-F1
#
_cell.length_a   1.000
_cell.length_b   1.000
_cell.length_c   1.000
_cell.angle_alpha   90.00
_cell.angle_beta   90.00
_cell.angle_gamma   90.00
#
_symmetry.space_group_name_H-M   'P 1'
#
loop_
_entity.id
_entity.type
_entity.pdbx_description
1 polymer ?
#
loop_
_entity_poly.entity_id
_entity_poly.type
_entity_poly.pdbx_seq_one_letter_code
_entity_poly.pdbx_strand_id
1 'polypeptide(L)' 'MKQSENVDILYQPIAQSPLSNEFKTVTEILGFHTFSDLLQHRSAKLLNLPGITQHLIYEYVEFLESNQMGHLIDP' A
#
# COMPACT_ATOMS: atom_id res chain seq x y z
N MET A 1 -24.91 -2.42 -1.58
CA MET A 1 -24.29 -3.76 -1.65
C MET A 1 -23.06 -3.71 -0.77
N LYS A 2 -22.88 -4.62 0.20
CA LYS A 2 -21.63 -4.68 0.97
C LYS A 2 -20.57 -5.28 0.04
N GLN A 3 -19.58 -4.49 -0.33
CA GLN A 3 -18.45 -4.95 -1.13
C GLN A 3 -17.63 -5.88 -0.24
N SER A 4 -17.41 -7.11 -0.67
CA SER A 4 -16.57 -8.07 0.06
C SER A 4 -15.10 -7.69 -0.11
N GLU A 5 -14.27 -8.00 0.89
CA GLU A 5 -12.81 -7.85 0.79
C GLU A 5 -12.27 -8.59 -0.43
N ASN A 6 -11.40 -7.94 -1.19
CA ASN A 6 -10.71 -8.55 -2.33
C ASN A 6 -9.26 -8.85 -1.93
N VAL A 7 -9.07 -10.02 -1.31
CA VAL A 7 -7.78 -10.46 -0.78
C VAL A 7 -6.71 -10.61 -1.88
N ASP A 8 -7.11 -10.83 -3.13
CA ASP A 8 -6.18 -10.98 -4.27
C ASP A 8 -5.35 -9.70 -4.50
N ILE A 9 -5.88 -8.54 -4.12
CA ILE A 9 -5.17 -7.26 -4.22
C ILE A 9 -3.88 -7.28 -3.42
N LEU A 10 -3.83 -8.00 -2.28
CA LEU A 10 -2.64 -8.05 -1.42
C LEU A 10 -1.41 -8.61 -2.14
N TYR A 11 -1.63 -9.49 -3.11
CA TYR A 11 -0.58 -10.19 -3.85
C TYR A 11 -0.41 -9.65 -5.28
N GLN A 12 -1.23 -8.69 -5.69
CA GLN A 12 -1.09 -8.03 -6.99
C GLN A 12 0.19 -7.17 -7.00
N PRO A 13 0.93 -7.13 -8.13
CA PRO A 13 2.04 -6.20 -8.28
C PRO A 13 1.60 -4.74 -8.10
N ILE A 14 2.27 -3.99 -7.22
CA ILE A 14 2.01 -2.56 -7.00
C ILE A 14 2.12 -1.78 -8.32
N ALA A 15 3.05 -2.16 -9.20
CA ALA A 15 3.21 -1.56 -10.53
C ALA A 15 1.93 -1.60 -11.39
N GLN A 16 1.03 -2.56 -11.14
CA GLN A 16 -0.26 -2.72 -11.84
C GLN A 16 -1.45 -2.10 -11.09
N SER A 17 -1.22 -1.52 -9.91
CA SER A 17 -2.27 -0.86 -9.12
C SER A 17 -2.72 0.47 -9.75
N PRO A 18 -3.87 1.04 -9.37
CA PRO A 18 -4.28 2.38 -9.80
C PRO A 18 -3.53 3.52 -9.08
N LEU A 19 -2.57 3.22 -8.20
CA LEU A 19 -1.78 4.22 -7.48
C LEU A 19 -0.89 5.05 -8.42
N SER A 20 -0.40 6.15 -7.89
CA SER A 20 0.44 7.14 -8.54
C SER A 20 1.74 6.51 -9.03
N ASN A 21 2.28 7.07 -10.10
CA ASN A 21 3.59 6.66 -10.61
C ASN A 21 4.70 6.91 -9.59
N GLU A 22 4.55 7.94 -8.76
CA GLU A 22 5.47 8.23 -7.66
C GLU A 22 5.47 7.08 -6.64
N PHE A 23 4.29 6.67 -6.15
CA PHE A 23 4.15 5.54 -5.24
C PHE A 23 4.78 4.26 -5.81
N LYS A 24 4.43 3.93 -7.05
CA LYS A 24 4.95 2.75 -7.76
C LYS A 24 6.48 2.77 -7.88
N THR A 25 7.04 3.93 -8.25
CA THR A 25 8.49 4.08 -8.42
C THR A 25 9.23 3.94 -7.09
N VAL A 26 8.75 4.61 -6.04
CA VAL A 26 9.40 4.56 -4.72
C VAL A 26 9.33 3.16 -4.14
N THR A 27 8.18 2.50 -4.21
CA THR A 27 8.02 1.11 -3.72
C THR A 27 8.88 0.12 -4.49
N GLU A 28 8.98 0.25 -5.81
CA GLU A 28 9.87 -0.57 -6.64
C GLU A 28 11.35 -0.39 -6.26
N ILE A 29 11.82 0.86 -6.09
CA ILE A 29 13.21 1.16 -5.66
C ILE A 29 13.52 0.55 -4.28
N LEU A 30 12.54 0.57 -3.38
CA LEU A 30 12.67 0.02 -2.02
C LEU A 30 12.47 -1.51 -1.97
N GLY A 31 12.13 -2.15 -3.09
CA GLY A 31 11.93 -3.60 -3.18
C GLY A 31 10.58 -4.11 -2.66
N PHE A 32 9.60 -3.22 -2.51
CA PHE A 32 8.22 -3.59 -2.22
C PHE A 32 7.49 -3.83 -3.54
N HIS A 33 7.07 -5.07 -3.80
CA HIS A 33 6.44 -5.45 -5.06
C HIS A 33 4.94 -5.68 -4.93
N THR A 34 4.46 -5.98 -3.73
CA THR A 34 3.05 -6.26 -3.42
C THR A 34 2.60 -5.49 -2.18
N PHE A 35 1.29 -5.33 -1.99
CA PHE A 35 0.75 -4.69 -0.79
C PHE A 35 1.00 -5.52 0.48
N SER A 36 1.10 -6.85 0.33
CA SER A 36 1.51 -7.74 1.42
C SER A 36 2.90 -7.38 1.94
N ASP A 37 3.85 -7.01 1.07
CA ASP A 37 5.21 -6.62 1.49
C ASP A 37 5.17 -5.35 2.37
N LEU A 38 4.34 -4.36 1.99
CA LEU A 38 4.16 -3.13 2.76
C LEU A 38 3.49 -3.39 4.12
N LEU A 39 2.47 -4.26 4.16
CA LEU A 39 1.72 -4.61 5.37
C LEU A 39 2.58 -5.34 6.43
N GLN A 40 3.77 -5.83 6.07
CA GLN A 40 4.75 -6.33 7.05
C GLN A 40 5.35 -5.21 7.92
N HIS A 41 5.06 -3.95 7.62
CA HIS A 41 5.60 -2.79 8.30
C HIS A 41 4.47 -1.83 8.71
N ARG A 42 4.62 -1.26 9.89
CA ARG A 42 3.76 -0.14 10.32
C ARG A 42 4.00 1.08 9.42
N SER A 43 2.95 1.85 9.17
CA SER A 43 2.98 3.11 8.41
C SER A 43 4.06 4.06 8.93
N ALA A 44 4.21 4.15 10.26
CA ALA A 44 5.25 4.94 10.91
C ALA A 44 6.67 4.46 10.55
N LYS A 45 6.88 3.15 10.34
CA LYS A 45 8.18 2.61 9.89
C LYS A 45 8.39 2.93 8.41
N LEU A 46 7.37 2.77 7.57
CA LEU A 46 7.43 3.08 6.14
C LEU A 46 7.76 4.57 5.91
N LEU A 47 7.19 5.47 6.72
CA LEU A 47 7.43 6.92 6.64
C LEU A 47 8.90 7.31 6.93
N ASN A 48 9.68 6.44 7.58
CA ASN A 48 11.11 6.67 7.80
C ASN A 48 11.99 6.19 6.63
N LEU A 49 11.41 5.57 5.59
CA LEU A 49 12.15 5.09 4.43
C LEU A 49 12.41 6.22 3.42
N PRO A 50 13.57 6.25 2.75
CA PRO A 50 13.87 7.26 1.75
C PRO A 50 12.82 7.31 0.64
N GLY A 51 12.31 8.51 0.35
CA GLY A 51 11.33 8.74 -0.71
C GLY A 51 9.88 8.45 -0.33
N ILE A 52 9.61 7.77 0.79
CA ILE A 52 8.25 7.61 1.29
C ILE A 52 7.84 8.89 2.02
N THR A 53 6.83 9.58 1.49
CA THR A 53 6.26 10.77 2.09
C THR A 53 4.94 10.45 2.78
N GLN A 54 4.46 11.37 3.63
CA GLN A 54 3.14 11.25 4.26
C GLN A 54 2.01 11.16 3.22
N HIS A 55 2.16 11.85 2.08
CA HIS A 55 1.20 11.78 0.98
C HIS A 55 1.10 10.35 0.41
N LEU A 56 2.24 9.70 0.18
CA LEU A 56 2.29 8.32 -0.32
C LEU A 56 1.71 7.31 0.68
N ILE A 57 1.92 7.54 1.98
CA ILE A 57 1.27 6.73 3.02
C ILE A 57 -0.25 6.87 2.96
N TYR A 58 -0.78 8.09 2.86
CA TYR A 58 -2.22 8.29 2.75
C TYR A 58 -2.79 7.66 1.48
N GLU A 59 -2.10 7.80 0.35
CA GLU A 59 -2.51 7.19 -0.91
C GLU A 59 -2.68 5.67 -0.78
N TYR A 60 -1.71 5.01 -0.16
CA TYR A 60 -1.74 3.58 0.14
C TYR A 60 -2.86 3.19 1.11
N VAL A 61 -3.04 3.96 2.19
CA VAL A 61 -4.09 3.73 3.19
C VAL A 61 -5.47 3.85 2.56
N GLU A 62 -5.73 4.95 1.83
CA GLU A 62 -6.99 5.19 1.13
C GLU A 62 -7.30 4.07 0.12
N PHE A 63 -6.28 3.59 -0.59
CA PHE A 63 -6.44 2.47 -1.51
C PHE A 63 -6.89 1.19 -0.79
N LEU A 64 -6.23 0.80 0.31
CA LEU A 64 -6.65 -0.39 1.07
C LEU A 64 -8.02 -0.19 1.74
N GLU A 65 -8.31 0.99 2.29
CA GLU A 65 -9.62 1.31 2.87
C GLU A 65 -10.74 1.22 1.84
N SER A 66 -10.52 1.74 0.62
CA SER A 66 -11.49 1.65 -0.49
C SER A 66 -11.78 0.21 -0.91
N ASN A 67 -10.88 -0.73 -0.58
CA ASN A 67 -11.02 -2.16 -0.79
C ASN A 67 -11.43 -2.94 0.48
N GLN A 68 -11.91 -2.24 1.51
CA GLN A 68 -12.34 -2.79 2.82
C GLN A 68 -11.22 -3.45 3.64
N MET A 69 -9.96 -3.17 3.30
CA MET A 69 -8.78 -3.78 3.91
C MET A 69 -8.03 -2.84 4.87
N GLY A 70 -8.62 -1.70 5.24
CA GLY A 70 -7.99 -0.74 6.16
C GLY A 70 -7.63 -1.34 7.52
N HIS A 71 -8.36 -2.36 7.96
CA HIS A 71 -8.10 -3.07 9.22
C HIS A 71 -6.78 -3.86 9.24
N LEU A 72 -6.13 -4.06 8.09
CA LEU A 72 -4.83 -4.72 7.99
C LEU A 72 -3.66 -3.76 8.26
N ILE A 73 -3.92 -2.45 8.27
CA ILE A 73 -2.90 -1.41 8.44
C ILE A 73 -2.61 -1.19 9.92
N ASP A 74 -1.33 -1.07 10.28
CA ASP A 74 -0.87 -0.81 11.64
C ASP A 74 -1.43 -1.75 12.73
N PRO A 75 -1.30 -3.09 12.58
CA PRO A 75 -1.71 -4.04 13.60
C PRO A 75 -0.86 -3.99 14.89
#